data_AF-A0A9J6PYS6-F1
#
_entry.id   AF-A0A9J6PYS6-F1
#
_cell.length_a   1.000
_cell.length_b   1.000
_cell.length_c   1.000
_cell.angle_alpha   90.00
_cell.angle_beta   90.00
_cell.angle_gamma   90.00
#
_symmetry.space_group_name_H-M   'P 1'
#
loop_
_entity.id
_entity.type
_entity.pdbx_description
1 polymer ?
#
loop_
_entity_poly.entity_id
_entity_poly.type
_entity_poly.pdbx_seq_one_letter_code
_entity_poly.pdbx_strand_id
1 'polypeptide(L)'
;MLITKLFLGGLFRLRSVLFFSYLLFSARVLATGMQPETSLLLIHAAEQGGVMNVKNTDNYPALLYTRIQNLPDEAEGVTLLVTQPVVRVEAGHTQQVRFILKTAAPLVQQHLMRVTFEGIPPKTPGSHKVGITIRQDLPVLIHPATLPEVQDAWTRLQWRRDHTRLQVTNPSPYVVRLASQVMTLPSRAQADLGKSYILPGQTLTLQMNKSPAADRQVRIAPVSRYGVAMPEYVAALD
;
A
#
# COMPACT_ATOMS: atom_id res chain seq x y z
N MET A 1 39.36 -60.11 11.92
CA MET A 1 39.10 -58.91 11.07
C MET A 1 38.07 -58.04 11.78
N LEU A 2 38.53 -57.44 12.86
CA LEU A 2 37.82 -56.56 13.78
C LEU A 2 38.49 -55.18 13.58
N ILE A 3 37.76 -54.06 13.75
CA ILE A 3 38.22 -52.67 13.52
C ILE A 3 38.00 -52.16 12.08
N THR A 4 36.75 -52.02 11.64
CA THR A 4 36.38 -51.09 10.54
C THR A 4 34.86 -50.78 10.48
N LYS A 5 34.19 -50.69 11.64
CA LYS A 5 32.74 -50.32 11.68
C LYS A 5 32.38 -49.26 12.74
N LEU A 6 33.35 -48.53 13.28
CA LEU A 6 33.08 -47.56 14.36
C LEU A 6 33.15 -46.07 13.97
N PHE A 7 33.53 -45.71 12.73
CA PHE A 7 33.79 -44.30 12.38
C PHE A 7 32.77 -43.63 11.43
N LEU A 8 31.75 -44.34 10.93
CA LEU A 8 30.76 -43.74 10.01
C LEU A 8 29.53 -43.12 10.69
N GLY A 9 29.24 -43.47 11.95
CA GLY A 9 28.03 -42.99 12.65
C GLY A 9 28.14 -41.58 13.24
N GLY A 10 29.37 -41.09 13.49
CA GLY A 10 29.60 -39.78 14.10
C GLY A 10 29.46 -38.59 13.13
N LEU A 11 29.90 -38.76 11.88
CA LEU A 11 29.87 -37.69 10.87
C LEU A 11 28.44 -37.35 10.41
N PHE A 12 27.53 -38.32 10.40
CA PHE A 12 26.13 -38.11 10.03
C PHE A 12 25.35 -37.37 11.13
N ARG A 13 25.64 -37.67 12.41
CA ARG A 13 25.05 -36.94 13.55
C ARG A 13 25.56 -35.49 13.63
N LEU A 14 26.83 -35.23 13.29
CA LEU A 14 27.38 -33.87 13.28
C LEU A 14 26.79 -32.99 12.17
N ARG A 15 26.50 -33.56 10.99
CA ARG A 15 25.80 -32.87 9.89
C ARG A 15 24.34 -32.56 10.21
N SER A 16 23.61 -33.44 10.90
CA SER A 16 22.23 -33.15 11.34
C SER A 16 22.16 -32.08 12.43
N VAL A 17 23.15 -31.99 13.33
CA VAL A 17 23.20 -30.93 14.36
C VAL A 17 23.49 -29.56 13.74
N LEU A 18 24.35 -29.49 12.72
CA LEU A 18 24.64 -28.25 11.99
C LEU A 18 23.44 -27.76 11.14
N PHE A 19 22.62 -28.67 10.61
CA PHE A 19 21.40 -28.31 9.88
C PHE A 19 20.30 -27.79 10.83
N PHE A 20 20.23 -28.34 12.05
CA PHE A 20 19.28 -27.90 13.07
C PHE A 20 19.68 -26.54 13.68
N SER A 21 20.98 -26.23 13.80
CA SER A 21 21.44 -24.92 14.28
C SER A 21 21.20 -23.80 13.27
N TYR A 22 21.16 -24.10 11.96
CA TYR A 22 20.86 -23.11 10.92
C TYR A 22 19.37 -22.76 10.83
N LEU A 23 18.45 -23.66 11.25
CA LEU A 23 17.01 -23.36 11.29
C LEU A 23 16.60 -22.44 12.46
N LEU A 24 17.45 -22.26 13.47
CA LEU A 24 17.17 -21.40 14.63
C LEU A 24 17.59 -19.93 14.42
N PHE A 25 18.25 -19.60 13.32
CA PHE A 25 18.51 -18.23 12.91
C PHE A 25 17.32 -17.67 12.11
N SER A 26 16.12 -17.69 12.71
CA SER A 26 15.01 -16.89 12.20
C SER A 26 15.42 -15.42 12.30
N ALA A 27 15.75 -14.80 11.17
CA ALA A 27 16.00 -13.37 11.12
C ALA A 27 14.79 -12.65 11.73
N ARG A 28 14.97 -12.05 12.91
CA ARG A 28 13.93 -11.17 13.46
C ARG A 28 13.92 -9.94 12.59
N VAL A 29 12.90 -9.82 11.75
CA VAL A 29 12.61 -8.59 11.04
C VAL A 29 12.18 -7.57 12.10
N LEU A 30 13.10 -6.68 12.46
CA LEU A 30 12.80 -5.57 13.34
C LEU A 30 12.22 -4.44 12.49
N ALA A 31 10.93 -4.17 12.64
CA ALA A 31 10.39 -2.88 12.24
C ALA A 31 10.92 -1.83 13.23
N THR A 32 11.37 -0.68 12.74
CA THR A 32 11.73 0.49 13.56
C THR A 32 10.74 1.61 13.27
N GLY A 33 10.45 2.42 14.29
CA GLY A 33 9.53 3.54 14.20
C GLY A 33 8.07 3.21 14.49
N MET A 34 7.22 4.03 13.90
CA MET A 34 5.77 3.93 14.03
C MET A 34 5.23 2.97 12.99
N GLN A 35 4.68 1.84 13.43
CA GLN A 35 4.11 0.79 12.59
C GLN A 35 2.57 0.81 12.66
N PRO A 36 1.89 1.27 11.60
CA PRO A 36 0.46 1.09 11.44
C PRO A 36 0.09 -0.40 11.35
N GLU A 37 -1.08 -0.77 11.86
CA GLU A 37 -1.57 -2.16 11.86
C GLU A 37 -1.95 -2.67 10.46
N THR A 38 -2.21 -1.76 9.51
CA THR A 38 -2.57 -2.08 8.12
C THR A 38 -1.82 -1.19 7.13
N SER A 39 -1.81 -1.59 5.86
CA SER A 39 -1.15 -0.85 4.76
C SER A 39 -2.05 0.19 4.09
N LEU A 40 -3.31 0.33 4.55
CA LEU A 40 -4.30 1.28 4.03
C LEU A 40 -5.26 1.64 5.16
N LEU A 41 -5.58 2.92 5.30
CA LEU A 41 -6.66 3.39 6.17
C LEU A 41 -7.98 3.35 5.43
N LEU A 42 -8.94 2.58 5.93
CA LEU A 42 -10.30 2.55 5.40
C LEU A 42 -11.19 3.46 6.24
N ILE A 43 -11.91 4.36 5.58
CA ILE A 43 -12.87 5.27 6.21
C ILE A 43 -14.25 4.93 5.66
N HIS A 44 -15.19 4.62 6.54
CA HIS A 44 -16.57 4.37 6.17
C HIS A 44 -17.41 5.62 6.46
N ALA A 45 -18.07 6.16 5.44
CA ALA A 45 -18.91 7.34 5.61
C ALA A 45 -20.09 7.08 6.57
N ALA A 46 -20.58 5.84 6.62
CA ALA A 46 -21.61 5.41 7.58
C ALA A 46 -21.17 5.55 9.05
N GLU A 47 -19.88 5.39 9.33
CA GLU A 47 -19.28 5.51 10.66
C GLU A 47 -18.75 6.93 10.94
N GLN A 48 -18.92 7.86 10.00
CA GLN A 48 -18.42 9.23 10.07
C GLN A 48 -16.90 9.32 10.30
N GLY A 49 -16.14 8.28 9.93
CA GLY A 49 -14.72 8.22 10.23
C GLY A 49 -14.14 6.81 10.19
N GLY A 50 -13.07 6.63 10.98
CA GLY A 50 -12.38 5.36 11.15
C GLY A 50 -11.27 5.46 12.19
N VAL A 51 -10.59 4.35 12.44
CA VAL A 51 -9.47 4.26 13.39
C VAL A 51 -8.28 3.52 12.78
N MET A 52 -7.09 3.79 13.31
CA MET A 52 -5.87 3.05 13.00
C MET A 52 -5.05 2.86 14.28
N ASN A 53 -4.70 1.63 14.61
CA ASN A 53 -3.69 1.38 15.64
C ASN A 53 -2.29 1.54 15.04
N VAL A 54 -1.43 2.25 15.78
CA VAL A 54 -0.03 2.49 15.41
C VAL A 54 0.85 2.08 16.59
N LYS A 55 1.70 1.08 16.38
CA LYS A 55 2.63 0.58 17.38
C LYS A 55 3.97 1.30 17.26
N ASN A 56 4.51 1.79 18.37
CA ASN A 56 5.91 2.17 18.44
C ASN A 56 6.74 0.89 18.61
N THR A 57 7.48 0.49 17.58
CA THR A 57 8.32 -0.72 17.61
C THR A 57 9.74 -0.45 18.10
N ASP A 58 10.09 0.81 18.34
CA ASP A 58 11.36 1.17 18.92
C ASP A 58 11.43 0.81 20.41
N ASN A 59 12.66 0.74 20.92
CA ASN A 59 12.96 0.51 22.34
C ASN A 59 13.01 1.81 23.16
N TYR A 60 12.55 2.92 22.60
CA TYR A 60 12.47 4.23 23.27
C TYR A 60 11.13 4.91 22.96
N PRO A 61 10.65 5.82 23.84
CA PRO A 61 9.46 6.62 23.58
C PRO A 61 9.69 7.61 22.45
N ALA A 62 8.68 7.82 21.60
CA ALA A 62 8.72 8.78 20.50
C ALA A 62 7.39 9.54 20.38
N LEU A 63 7.42 10.70 19.73
CA LEU A 63 6.20 11.39 19.32
C LEU A 63 5.71 10.78 18.00
N LEU A 64 4.48 10.29 17.98
CA LEU A 64 3.76 9.96 16.76
C LEU A 64 3.18 11.25 16.17
N TYR A 65 3.68 11.65 15.00
CA TYR A 65 3.11 12.71 14.19
C TYR A 65 2.26 12.14 13.06
N THR A 66 0.97 12.49 13.05
CA THR A 66 0.01 12.03 12.03
C THR A 66 -0.49 13.21 11.20
N ARG A 67 -0.48 13.06 9.88
CA ARG A 67 -0.94 14.09 8.93
C ARG A 67 -1.74 13.47 7.79
N ILE A 68 -2.89 14.08 7.47
CA ILE A 68 -3.65 13.79 6.24
C ILE A 68 -3.12 14.68 5.11
N GLN A 69 -3.03 14.12 3.90
CA GLN A 69 -2.67 14.86 2.69
C GLN A 69 -3.66 14.52 1.58
N ASN A 70 -4.11 15.56 0.88
CA ASN A 70 -4.96 15.41 -0.29
C ASN A 70 -4.11 14.99 -1.49
N LEU A 71 -4.73 14.26 -2.43
CA LEU A 71 -4.12 14.02 -3.73
C LEU A 71 -4.31 15.24 -4.64
N PRO A 72 -3.36 15.53 -5.54
CA PRO A 72 -3.44 16.70 -6.41
C PRO A 72 -4.59 16.64 -7.43
N ASP A 73 -5.09 15.45 -7.73
CA ASP A 73 -6.13 15.18 -8.72
C ASP A 73 -7.48 14.76 -8.09
N GLU A 74 -7.58 14.77 -6.76
CA GLU A 74 -8.81 14.51 -6.04
C GLU A 74 -9.66 15.78 -5.95
N ALA A 75 -10.98 15.65 -6.13
CA ALA A 75 -11.88 16.78 -6.09
C ALA A 75 -11.99 17.37 -4.66
N GLU A 76 -12.16 18.69 -4.59
CA GLU A 76 -12.47 19.36 -3.32
C GLU A 76 -13.85 18.93 -2.78
N GLY A 77 -14.05 19.05 -1.46
CA GLY A 77 -15.35 18.80 -0.81
C GLY A 77 -15.37 17.63 0.17
N VAL A 78 -14.27 16.90 0.33
CA VAL A 78 -14.09 15.85 1.34
C VAL A 78 -12.91 16.21 2.25
N THR A 79 -13.16 16.27 3.55
CA THR A 79 -12.13 16.59 4.55
C THR A 79 -12.06 15.48 5.58
N LEU A 80 -10.85 14.94 5.77
CA LEU A 80 -10.58 13.98 6.84
C LEU A 80 -9.71 14.64 7.92
N LEU A 81 -10.17 14.60 9.16
CA LEU A 81 -9.49 15.18 10.30
C LEU A 81 -8.91 14.09 11.20
N VAL A 82 -7.70 14.29 11.70
CA VAL A 82 -7.10 13.45 12.74
C VAL A 82 -7.32 14.10 14.10
N THR A 83 -7.83 13.36 15.08
CA THR A 83 -8.18 13.93 16.39
C THR A 83 -6.95 14.35 17.21
N GLN A 84 -5.84 13.62 17.06
CA GLN A 84 -4.59 13.84 17.78
C GLN A 84 -3.44 13.85 16.78
N PRO A 85 -3.06 15.02 16.23
CA PRO A 85 -2.00 15.09 15.24
C PRO A 85 -0.62 14.77 15.82
N VAL A 86 -0.39 14.99 17.12
CA VAL A 86 0.86 14.65 17.83
C VAL A 86 0.52 13.98 19.15
N VAL A 87 1.11 12.81 19.40
CA VAL A 87 0.94 12.07 20.66
C VAL A 87 2.21 11.32 21.02
N ARG A 88 2.56 11.26 22.31
CA ARG A 88 3.70 10.47 22.77
C ARG A 88 3.30 9.00 22.88
N VAL A 89 4.11 8.11 22.32
CA VAL A 89 3.91 6.66 22.39
C VAL A 89 5.16 6.02 23.00
N GLU A 90 4.96 5.34 24.13
CA GLU A 90 6.03 4.62 24.83
C GLU A 90 6.55 3.43 24.02
N ALA A 91 7.76 2.98 24.34
CA ALA A 91 8.40 1.85 23.66
C ALA A 91 7.49 0.60 23.70
N GLY A 92 7.29 -0.04 22.55
CA GLY A 92 6.44 -1.22 22.42
C GLY A 92 4.92 -0.98 22.56
N HIS A 93 4.49 0.23 22.91
CA HIS A 93 3.07 0.55 23.11
C HIS A 93 2.36 0.85 21.77
N THR A 94 1.04 0.76 21.80
CA THR A 94 0.17 1.02 20.66
C THR A 94 -0.73 2.21 20.95
N GLN A 95 -0.80 3.13 19.99
CA GLN A 95 -1.71 4.26 20.01
C GLN A 95 -2.83 4.04 19.00
N GLN A 96 -4.09 4.16 19.43
CA GLN A 96 -5.21 4.22 18.50
C GLN A 96 -5.41 5.68 18.04
N VAL A 97 -5.33 5.90 16.74
CA VAL A 97 -5.55 7.20 16.11
C VAL A 97 -6.96 7.21 15.53
N ARG A 98 -7.76 8.23 15.87
CA ARG A 98 -9.12 8.41 15.34
C ARG A 98 -9.16 9.44 14.22
N PHE A 99 -9.90 9.11 13.18
CA PHE A 99 -10.15 9.94 12.02
C PHE A 99 -11.63 10.29 11.93
N ILE A 100 -11.93 11.56 11.65
CA ILE A 100 -13.29 12.08 11.55
C ILE A 100 -13.50 12.59 10.13
N LEU A 101 -14.50 12.03 9.45
CA LEU A 101 -14.90 12.44 8.12
C LEU A 101 -15.84 13.64 8.21
N LYS A 102 -15.52 14.71 7.49
CA LYS A 102 -16.40 15.86 7.29
C LYS A 102 -16.68 16.05 5.80
N THR A 103 -17.95 16.06 5.45
CA THR A 103 -18.44 16.22 4.07
C THR A 103 -19.57 17.24 4.05
N ALA A 104 -19.66 18.03 2.98
CA ALA A 104 -20.74 18.99 2.81
C ALA A 104 -22.08 18.33 2.41
N ALA A 105 -22.00 17.16 1.76
CA ALA A 105 -23.13 16.35 1.34
C ALA A 105 -22.77 14.85 1.48
N PRO A 106 -23.76 13.93 1.43
CA PRO A 106 -23.49 12.51 1.36
C PRO A 106 -22.62 12.16 0.14
N LEU A 107 -21.59 11.34 0.34
CA LEU A 107 -20.71 10.89 -0.74
C LEU A 107 -21.45 9.90 -1.64
N VAL A 108 -21.13 9.94 -2.94
CA VAL A 108 -21.70 9.03 -3.95
C VAL A 108 -20.63 8.19 -4.66
N GLN A 109 -19.36 8.53 -4.49
CA GLN A 109 -18.21 7.84 -5.06
C GLN A 109 -17.09 7.71 -4.03
N GLN A 110 -16.19 6.76 -4.24
CA GLN A 110 -15.01 6.62 -3.41
C GLN A 110 -14.05 7.79 -3.60
N HIS A 111 -13.34 8.16 -2.54
CA HIS A 111 -12.28 9.18 -2.57
C HIS A 111 -10.98 8.57 -2.06
N LEU A 112 -9.86 9.07 -2.57
CA LEU A 112 -8.53 8.62 -2.15
C LEU A 112 -7.73 9.79 -1.58
N MET A 113 -7.10 9.56 -0.43
CA MET A 113 -6.19 10.52 0.21
C MET A 113 -4.92 9.79 0.68
N ARG A 114 -4.02 10.51 1.34
CA ARG A 114 -2.84 9.95 2.01
C ARG A 114 -2.87 10.26 3.49
N VAL A 115 -2.34 9.35 4.30
CA VAL A 115 -2.04 9.60 5.71
C VAL A 115 -0.59 9.22 5.96
N THR A 116 0.13 10.10 6.65
CA THR A 116 1.49 9.84 7.08
C THR A 116 1.55 9.65 8.58
N PHE A 117 2.28 8.62 9.02
CA PHE A 117 2.65 8.37 10.41
C PHE A 117 4.17 8.46 10.53
N GLU A 118 4.66 9.41 11.32
CA GLU A 118 6.09 9.64 11.52
C GLU A 118 6.43 9.56 13.01
N GLY A 119 7.45 8.75 13.34
CA GLY A 119 8.03 8.73 14.68
C GLY A 119 9.11 9.78 14.82
N ILE A 120 8.93 10.73 15.74
CA ILE A 120 9.91 11.76 16.06
C ILE A 120 10.60 11.37 17.37
N PRO A 121 11.89 10.95 17.34
CA PRO A 121 12.62 10.54 18.52
C PRO A 121 12.96 11.74 19.43
N PRO A 122 13.23 11.50 20.73
CA PRO A 122 13.71 12.54 21.63
C PRO A 122 15.10 13.02 21.19
N LYS A 123 15.35 14.33 21.35
CA LYS A 123 16.68 14.90 21.13
C LYS A 123 17.55 14.69 22.38
N THR A 124 18.79 14.27 22.19
CA THR A 124 19.80 14.23 23.26
C THR A 124 20.72 15.45 23.16
N PRO A 125 20.65 16.42 24.09
CA PRO A 125 21.53 17.59 24.09
C PRO A 125 23.02 17.19 24.15
N GLY A 126 23.89 17.92 23.45
CA GLY A 126 25.34 17.71 23.51
C GLY A 126 25.87 16.51 22.71
N SER A 127 25.03 15.83 21.92
CA SER A 127 25.46 14.74 21.03
C SER A 127 25.45 15.16 19.57
N HIS A 128 26.58 14.96 18.86
CA HIS A 128 26.66 15.11 17.41
C HIS A 128 26.17 13.84 16.71
N LYS A 129 24.90 13.49 16.94
CA LYS A 129 24.26 12.32 16.32
C LYS A 129 23.32 12.76 15.21
N VAL A 130 23.40 12.10 14.06
CA VAL A 130 22.41 12.22 12.99
C VAL A 130 21.26 11.27 13.30
N GLY A 131 20.05 11.81 13.41
CA GLY A 131 18.82 11.03 13.56
C GLY A 131 18.18 10.76 12.21
N ILE A 132 17.78 9.52 11.96
CA ILE A 132 16.97 9.13 10.79
C ILE A 132 15.58 8.80 11.31
N THR A 133 14.54 9.41 10.73
CA THR A 133 13.14 9.08 11.01
C THR A 133 12.53 8.31 9.84
N ILE A 134 11.67 7.35 10.15
CA ILE A 134 10.88 6.64 9.15
C ILE A 134 9.47 7.21 9.17
N ARG A 135 9.03 7.67 8.01
CA ARG A 135 7.64 8.09 7.76
C ARG A 135 6.95 6.99 6.97
N GLN A 136 5.91 6.43 7.55
CA GLN A 136 4.96 5.57 6.84
C GLN A 136 3.98 6.47 6.11
N ASP A 137 3.81 6.27 4.81
CA ASP A 137 2.89 7.06 3.99
C ASP A 137 1.91 6.12 3.31
N LEU A 138 0.67 6.08 3.81
CA LEU A 138 -0.34 5.08 3.48
C LEU A 138 -1.53 5.71 2.73
N PRO A 139 -2.13 4.98 1.77
CA PRO A 139 -3.37 5.41 1.14
C PRO A 139 -4.51 5.41 2.17
N VAL A 140 -5.45 6.33 1.98
CA VAL A 140 -6.71 6.41 2.71
C VAL A 140 -7.85 6.24 1.70
N LEU A 141 -8.63 5.18 1.82
CA LEU A 141 -9.80 4.96 0.97
C LEU A 141 -11.06 5.32 1.74
N ILE A 142 -11.78 6.33 1.26
CA ILE A 142 -13.08 6.73 1.82
C ILE A 142 -14.19 6.06 1.01
N HIS A 143 -15.02 5.28 1.68
CA HIS A 143 -16.12 4.55 1.07
C HIS A 143 -17.47 5.17 1.47
N PRO A 144 -18.32 5.54 0.48
CA PRO A 144 -19.67 6.03 0.73
C PRO A 144 -20.56 5.02 1.46
N ALA A 145 -21.54 5.51 2.20
CA ALA A 145 -22.46 4.64 2.96
C ALA A 145 -23.41 3.83 2.06
N THR A 146 -23.78 4.37 0.90
CA THR A 146 -24.77 3.77 -0.01
C THR A 146 -24.14 3.03 -1.18
N LEU A 147 -22.81 3.09 -1.33
CA LEU A 147 -22.13 2.45 -2.44
C LEU A 147 -21.88 0.97 -2.09
N PRO A 148 -22.32 0.00 -2.91
CA PRO A 148 -22.06 -1.41 -2.64
C PRO A 148 -20.56 -1.72 -2.66
N GLU A 149 -20.14 -2.70 -1.88
CA GLU A 149 -18.76 -3.17 -1.94
C GLU A 149 -18.54 -4.03 -3.19
N VAL A 150 -17.47 -3.74 -3.93
CA VAL A 150 -17.07 -4.48 -5.15
C VAL A 150 -15.59 -4.80 -5.03
N GLN A 151 -15.23 -6.07 -5.19
CA GLN A 151 -13.84 -6.51 -5.03
C GLN A 151 -13.00 -6.36 -6.30
N ASP A 152 -13.65 -6.28 -7.46
CA ASP A 152 -13.05 -6.35 -8.80
C ASP A 152 -13.36 -5.12 -9.65
N ALA A 153 -13.41 -3.94 -9.03
CA ALA A 153 -13.76 -2.68 -9.71
C ALA A 153 -12.88 -2.37 -10.94
N TRP A 154 -11.66 -2.92 -11.01
CA TRP A 154 -10.77 -2.81 -12.18
C TRP A 154 -11.36 -3.41 -13.47
N THR A 155 -12.30 -4.36 -13.37
CA THR A 155 -12.98 -4.95 -14.53
C THR A 155 -13.84 -3.93 -15.28
N ARG A 156 -14.19 -2.81 -14.62
CA ARG A 156 -15.01 -1.73 -15.17
C ARG A 156 -14.19 -0.64 -15.88
N LEU A 157 -12.86 -0.76 -15.86
CA LEU A 157 -11.99 0.15 -16.60
C LEU A 157 -12.20 -0.03 -18.11
N GLN A 158 -12.31 1.08 -18.82
CA GLN A 158 -12.42 1.10 -20.27
C GLN A 158 -11.07 1.49 -20.86
N TRP A 159 -10.57 0.68 -21.78
CA TRP A 159 -9.28 0.88 -22.43
C TRP A 159 -9.48 1.15 -23.91
N ARG A 160 -8.90 2.23 -24.39
CA ARG A 160 -8.97 2.62 -25.81
C ARG A 160 -7.60 2.93 -26.36
N ARG A 161 -7.37 2.58 -27.62
CA ARG A 161 -6.20 3.01 -28.36
C ARG A 161 -6.45 4.36 -29.01
N ASP A 162 -5.51 5.28 -28.85
CA ASP A 162 -5.49 6.56 -29.54
C ASP A 162 -4.16 6.70 -30.30
N HIS A 163 -4.11 6.17 -31.51
CA HIS A 163 -2.91 6.08 -32.35
C HIS A 163 -1.73 5.40 -31.62
N THR A 164 -0.75 6.18 -31.15
CA THR A 164 0.43 5.73 -30.39
C THR A 164 0.24 5.79 -28.88
N ARG A 165 -0.92 6.22 -28.41
CA ARG A 165 -1.27 6.39 -27.00
C ARG A 165 -2.28 5.34 -26.55
N LEU A 166 -2.26 5.07 -25.26
CA LEU A 166 -3.24 4.24 -24.58
C LEU A 166 -4.07 5.12 -23.66
N GLN A 167 -5.38 5.09 -23.80
CA GLN A 167 -6.30 5.80 -22.93
C GLN A 167 -6.99 4.82 -21.99
N VAL A 168 -7.07 5.17 -20.72
CA VAL A 168 -7.86 4.45 -19.72
C VAL A 168 -8.86 5.38 -19.07
N THR A 169 -10.11 4.96 -19.01
CA THR A 169 -11.19 5.68 -18.34
C THR A 169 -11.77 4.81 -17.23
N ASN A 170 -11.97 5.41 -16.06
CA ASN A 170 -12.72 4.80 -14.97
C ASN A 170 -14.13 5.43 -14.90
N PRO A 171 -15.14 4.83 -15.56
CA PRO A 171 -16.51 5.34 -15.51
C PRO A 171 -17.23 5.00 -14.20
N SER A 172 -16.60 4.21 -13.32
CA SER A 172 -17.23 3.69 -12.11
C SER A 172 -17.06 4.65 -10.92
N PRO A 173 -17.93 4.56 -9.89
CA PRO A 173 -17.79 5.35 -8.66
C PRO A 173 -16.72 4.80 -7.69
N TYR A 174 -15.85 3.89 -8.15
CA TYR A 174 -14.83 3.24 -7.32
C TYR A 174 -13.43 3.76 -7.66
N VAL A 175 -12.57 3.89 -6.65
CA VAL A 175 -11.14 4.09 -6.86
C VAL A 175 -10.54 2.74 -7.26
N VAL A 176 -9.90 2.69 -8.44
CA VAL A 176 -9.21 1.48 -8.88
C VAL A 176 -7.72 1.62 -8.57
N ARG A 177 -7.19 0.74 -7.73
CA ARG A 177 -5.75 0.67 -7.42
C ARG A 177 -5.09 -0.43 -8.22
N LEU A 178 -3.91 -0.14 -8.78
CA LEU A 178 -3.16 -1.04 -9.66
C LEU A 178 -1.68 -0.65 -9.70
N ALA A 179 -0.82 -1.55 -10.16
CA ALA A 179 0.56 -1.21 -10.49
C ALA A 179 0.58 -0.12 -11.57
N SER A 180 1.56 0.79 -11.51
CA SER A 180 1.63 1.90 -12.46
C SER A 180 1.98 1.45 -13.87
N GLN A 181 2.70 0.33 -14.00
CA GLN A 181 3.08 -0.24 -15.28
C GLN A 181 1.94 -1.10 -15.84
N VAL A 182 1.58 -0.83 -17.09
CA VAL A 182 0.59 -1.60 -17.86
C VAL A 182 1.21 -2.06 -19.17
N MET A 183 0.65 -3.14 -19.74
CA MET A 183 1.21 -3.74 -20.95
C MET A 183 0.11 -4.12 -21.93
N THR A 184 0.26 -3.74 -23.19
CA THR A 184 -0.65 -4.16 -24.25
C THR A 184 -0.20 -5.49 -24.88
N LEU A 185 -1.15 -6.25 -25.45
CA LEU A 185 -0.91 -7.56 -26.03
C LEU A 185 -1.45 -7.63 -27.47
N PRO A 186 -0.75 -8.32 -28.41
CA PRO A 186 0.40 -9.19 -28.16
C PRO A 186 1.77 -8.49 -28.20
N SER A 187 1.86 -7.22 -28.61
CA SER A 187 3.15 -6.54 -28.85
C SER A 187 4.01 -6.40 -27.60
N ARG A 188 3.42 -6.48 -26.40
CA ARG A 188 4.07 -6.18 -25.11
C ARG A 188 4.61 -4.75 -25.05
N ALA A 189 3.93 -3.80 -25.70
CA ALA A 189 4.20 -2.39 -25.49
C ALA A 189 3.79 -2.03 -24.06
N GLN A 190 4.57 -1.17 -23.41
CA GLN A 190 4.39 -0.79 -22.02
C GLN A 190 4.09 0.70 -21.94
N ALA A 191 3.29 1.06 -20.94
CA ALA A 191 3.07 2.43 -20.53
C ALA A 191 3.09 2.52 -19.01
N ASP A 192 3.44 3.70 -18.53
CA ASP A 192 3.38 4.06 -17.12
C ASP A 192 2.19 5.00 -16.88
N LEU A 193 1.33 4.66 -15.92
CA LEU A 193 0.29 5.54 -15.40
C LEU A 193 0.86 6.78 -14.69
N GLY A 194 2.11 6.71 -14.22
CA GLY A 194 2.73 7.72 -13.36
C GLY A 194 2.22 7.69 -11.91
N LYS A 195 1.26 6.80 -11.61
CA LYS A 195 0.64 6.61 -10.28
C LYS A 195 0.02 5.22 -10.17
N SER A 196 -0.39 4.85 -8.96
CA SER A 196 -0.90 3.51 -8.62
C SER A 196 -2.42 3.45 -8.41
N TYR A 197 -3.15 4.40 -8.99
CA TYR A 197 -4.61 4.48 -8.89
C TYR A 197 -5.23 5.23 -10.08
N ILE A 198 -6.53 5.01 -10.30
CA ILE A 198 -7.39 5.79 -11.18
C ILE A 198 -8.64 6.17 -10.38
N LEU A 199 -8.89 7.47 -10.25
CA LEU A 199 -10.03 8.00 -9.49
C LEU A 199 -11.35 7.81 -10.25
N PRO A 200 -12.52 7.86 -9.58
CA PRO A 200 -13.82 7.85 -10.24
C PRO A 200 -13.95 8.96 -11.29
N GLY A 201 -14.49 8.61 -12.46
CA GLY A 201 -14.67 9.54 -13.59
C GLY A 201 -13.37 9.95 -14.31
N GLN A 202 -12.21 9.54 -13.81
CA GLN A 202 -10.93 9.97 -14.35
C GLN A 202 -10.61 9.28 -15.67
N THR A 203 -10.04 10.04 -16.61
CA THR A 203 -9.45 9.53 -17.85
C THR A 203 -7.98 9.89 -17.88
N LEU A 204 -7.12 8.90 -18.15
CA LEU A 204 -5.68 9.07 -18.30
C LEU A 204 -5.27 8.71 -19.72
N THR A 205 -4.38 9.51 -20.29
CA THR A 205 -3.76 9.22 -21.59
C THR A 205 -2.28 8.93 -21.36
N LEU A 206 -1.85 7.75 -21.77
CA LEU A 206 -0.55 7.19 -21.48
C LEU A 206 0.30 7.12 -22.75
N GLN A 207 1.55 7.51 -22.62
CA GLN A 207 2.53 7.36 -23.69
C GLN A 207 3.07 5.94 -23.68
N MET A 208 2.99 5.27 -24.82
CA MET A 208 3.51 3.91 -24.99
C MET A 208 4.99 3.97 -25.39
N ASN A 209 5.78 3.01 -24.91
CA ASN A 209 7.19 2.88 -25.32
C ASN A 209 7.37 2.44 -26.80
N LYS A 210 6.31 1.92 -27.43
CA LYS A 210 6.22 1.58 -28.85
C LYS A 210 4.76 1.49 -29.27
N SER A 211 4.50 1.49 -30.58
CA SER A 211 3.13 1.50 -31.11
C SER A 211 2.35 0.22 -30.77
N PRO A 212 1.15 0.31 -30.16
CA PRO A 212 0.28 -0.83 -29.88
C PRO A 212 -0.67 -1.16 -31.05
N ALA A 213 -0.35 -0.78 -32.30
CA ALA A 213 -1.30 -0.77 -33.43
C ALA A 213 -2.00 -2.10 -33.74
N ALA A 214 -1.37 -3.25 -33.46
CA ALA A 214 -1.98 -4.58 -33.65
C ALA A 214 -2.55 -5.19 -32.36
N ASP A 215 -2.45 -4.49 -31.23
CA ASP A 215 -2.86 -5.02 -29.94
C ASP A 215 -4.38 -5.06 -29.83
N ARG A 216 -4.88 -5.89 -28.91
CA ARG A 216 -6.33 -6.05 -28.66
C ARG A 216 -6.67 -6.21 -27.19
N GLN A 217 -5.66 -6.20 -26.34
CA GLN A 217 -5.81 -6.44 -24.91
C GLN A 217 -4.81 -5.58 -24.14
N VAL A 218 -5.18 -5.27 -22.90
CA VAL A 218 -4.30 -4.66 -21.90
C VAL A 218 -4.21 -5.57 -20.69
N ARG A 219 -3.00 -5.88 -20.26
CA ARG A 219 -2.71 -6.59 -19.03
C ARG A 219 -2.35 -5.59 -17.94
N ILE A 220 -3.02 -5.71 -16.80
CA ILE A 220 -2.82 -4.89 -15.60
C ILE A 220 -2.60 -5.78 -14.37
N ALA A 221 -2.00 -5.21 -13.32
CA ALA A 221 -1.84 -5.86 -12.03
C ALA A 221 -2.63 -5.08 -10.96
N PRO A 222 -3.88 -5.49 -10.65
CA PRO A 222 -4.71 -4.79 -9.67
C PRO A 222 -4.22 -4.97 -8.24
N VAL A 223 -4.63 -4.06 -7.36
CA VAL A 223 -4.41 -4.14 -5.92
C VAL A 223 -5.76 -4.08 -5.22
N SER A 224 -6.01 -5.03 -4.32
CA SER A 224 -7.23 -5.06 -3.52
C SER A 224 -7.35 -3.82 -2.62
N ARG A 225 -8.56 -3.61 -2.09
CA ARG A 225 -8.82 -2.55 -1.08
C ARG A 225 -7.95 -2.67 0.17
N TYR A 226 -7.41 -3.84 0.49
CA TYR A 226 -6.54 -4.07 1.65
C TYR A 226 -5.04 -4.01 1.32
N GLY A 227 -4.68 -3.53 0.12
CA GLY A 227 -3.28 -3.39 -0.28
C GLY A 227 -2.59 -4.70 -0.69
N VAL A 228 -3.35 -5.77 -0.90
CA VAL A 228 -2.84 -7.06 -1.39
C VAL A 228 -2.85 -7.07 -2.91
N ALA A 229 -1.73 -7.47 -3.53
CA ALA A 229 -1.63 -7.64 -4.98
C ALA A 229 -2.58 -8.75 -5.46
N MET A 230 -3.33 -8.47 -6.52
CA MET A 230 -4.24 -9.43 -7.14
C MET A 230 -3.56 -10.11 -8.35
N PRO A 231 -4.05 -11.28 -8.80
CA PRO A 231 -3.64 -11.84 -10.07
C PRO A 231 -3.78 -10.83 -11.20
N GLU A 232 -2.87 -10.90 -12.19
CA GLU A 232 -2.96 -10.05 -13.36
C GLU A 232 -4.30 -10.22 -14.08
N TYR A 233 -4.86 -9.11 -14.55
CA TYR A 233 -6.13 -9.07 -15.26
C TYR A 233 -5.88 -8.62 -16.70
N VAL A 234 -6.56 -9.27 -17.65
CA VAL A 234 -6.50 -8.94 -19.07
C VAL A 234 -7.84 -8.34 -19.49
N ALA A 235 -7.83 -7.05 -19.81
CA ALA A 235 -8.96 -6.32 -20.34
C ALA A 235 -8.93 -6.29 -21.87
N ALA A 236 -10.11 -6.16 -22.49
CA ALA A 236 -10.21 -5.85 -23.92
C ALA A 236 -9.68 -4.42 -24.16
N LEU A 237 -9.04 -4.22 -25.31
CA LEU A 237 -8.61 -2.92 -25.80
C LEU A 237 -9.44 -2.57 -27.02
N ASP A 238 -10.25 -1.54 -26.88
CA ASP A 238 -11.08 -1.00 -27.96
C ASP A 238 -10.28 -0.08 -28.91
#